data_AF-A0A943G2M8-F1
#
_entry.id   AF-A0A943G2M8-F1
#
_cell.length_a   1.000
_cell.length_b   1.000
_cell.length_c   1.000
_cell.angle_alpha   90.00
_cell.angle_beta   90.00
_cell.angle_gamma   90.00
#
_symmetry.space_group_name_H-M   'P 1'
#
loop_
_entity.id
_entity.type
_entity.pdbx_description
1 polymer ?
#
loop_
_entity_poly.entity_id
_entity_poly.type
_entity_poly.pdbx_seq_one_letter_code
_entity_poly.pdbx_strand_id
1 'polypeptide(L)'
;MEDRLITTKEVGNYRIKIYYDTDSICPCESWDMAACFLWECIYLPRLQDVCDWREVFGKYGDSRHSLIDALHKLISEYVKWKDLLNYFKKGKIDGYRLRYDNHDKMWYYKEIFSISPSDLYTYDYTYEFIEDLGCEELIQILSDLGKDIFVKEWSTTGYSQEDYVKGIAFCTKERYTKMVSNNTSDWKTQIDKLIDDEVKYIGMWILGDVKGYVLEKKVKFVKKYKDESREDEEGEEWEEVDSCWDYYMETDELIEEIMKKHNLKE
;
A
#
# COMPACT_ATOMS: atom_id res chain seq x y z
N MET A 1 27.41 -4.18 8.27
CA MET A 1 26.39 -4.45 9.30
C MET A 1 26.31 -3.28 10.28
N GLU A 2 27.43 -2.73 10.75
CA GLU A 2 27.44 -1.51 11.60
C GLU A 2 26.78 -0.29 10.94
N ASP A 3 26.93 -0.09 9.62
CA ASP A 3 26.32 1.05 8.90
C ASP A 3 24.78 1.05 8.87
N ARG A 4 24.14 -0.04 9.32
CA ARG A 4 22.67 -0.19 9.37
C ARG A 4 22.13 -0.26 10.79
N LEU A 5 23.00 -0.14 11.81
CA LEU A 5 22.60 -0.21 13.21
C LEU A 5 21.77 1.03 13.56
N ILE A 6 20.54 0.80 13.98
CA ILE A 6 19.63 1.85 14.46
C ILE A 6 19.94 2.15 15.93
N THR A 7 19.93 1.11 16.77
CA THR A 7 20.14 1.27 18.21
C THR A 7 20.66 -0.01 18.86
N THR A 8 21.12 0.13 20.09
CA THR A 8 21.58 -0.97 20.95
C THR A 8 21.05 -0.75 22.36
N LYS A 9 20.33 -1.74 22.91
CA LYS A 9 19.83 -1.76 24.29
C LYS A 9 20.46 -2.91 25.07
N GLU A 10 21.18 -2.60 26.13
CA GLU A 10 21.71 -3.60 27.07
C GLU A 10 20.68 -3.86 28.20
N VAL A 11 20.46 -5.13 28.51
CA VAL A 11 19.54 -5.60 29.56
C VAL A 11 20.20 -6.74 30.34
N GLY A 12 20.81 -6.40 31.48
CA GLY A 12 21.58 -7.34 32.29
C GLY A 12 22.76 -7.96 31.53
N ASN A 13 22.73 -9.28 31.31
CA ASN A 13 23.74 -10.00 30.54
C ASN A 13 23.37 -10.16 29.05
N TYR A 14 22.38 -9.41 28.58
CA TYR A 14 21.94 -9.43 27.19
C TYR A 14 22.11 -8.06 26.55
N ARG A 15 22.21 -8.06 25.22
CA ARG A 15 22.23 -6.86 24.41
C ARG A 15 21.40 -7.09 23.15
N ILE A 16 20.44 -6.21 22.92
CA ILE A 16 19.59 -6.19 21.74
C ILE A 16 20.17 -5.15 20.79
N LYS A 17 20.47 -5.54 19.56
CA LYS A 17 20.84 -4.61 18.47
C LYS A 17 19.74 -4.61 17.44
N ILE A 18 19.28 -3.42 17.04
CA ILE A 18 18.27 -3.24 16.01
C ILE A 18 18.93 -2.66 14.75
N TYR A 19 18.58 -3.19 13.59
CA TYR A 19 19.14 -2.84 12.30
C TYR A 19 18.04 -2.52 11.28
N TYR A 20 18.34 -1.67 10.31
CA TYR A 20 17.53 -1.55 9.10
C TYR A 20 17.66 -2.83 8.25
N ASP A 21 16.53 -3.34 7.81
CA ASP A 21 16.40 -4.48 6.91
C ASP A 21 16.17 -4.00 5.47
N THR A 22 17.23 -4.08 4.66
CA THR A 22 17.20 -3.62 3.27
C THR A 22 16.74 -4.69 2.29
N ASP A 23 16.62 -5.94 2.76
CA ASP A 23 16.34 -7.09 1.89
C ASP A 23 14.90 -7.59 2.09
N SER A 24 14.09 -6.78 2.78
CA SER A 24 12.68 -7.05 3.09
C SER A 24 11.79 -7.01 1.85
N ILE A 25 10.77 -7.87 1.86
CA ILE A 25 9.84 -8.04 0.74
C ILE A 25 8.69 -7.04 0.85
N CYS A 26 8.13 -6.60 -0.28
CA CYS A 26 6.95 -5.73 -0.25
C CYS A 26 5.77 -6.47 0.41
N PRO A 27 5.02 -5.84 1.36
CA PRO A 27 3.83 -6.46 1.94
C PRO A 27 2.79 -6.88 0.89
N CYS A 28 2.62 -6.11 -0.19
CA CYS A 28 1.72 -6.46 -1.29
C CYS A 28 2.08 -7.78 -2.00
N GLU A 29 3.35 -8.22 -1.96
CA GLU A 29 3.77 -9.47 -2.61
C GLU A 29 3.72 -10.70 -1.70
N SER A 30 3.79 -10.49 -0.38
CA SER A 30 4.03 -11.57 0.58
C SER A 30 2.96 -11.72 1.65
N TRP A 31 2.08 -10.72 1.84
CA TRP A 31 1.08 -10.72 2.89
C TRP A 31 -0.34 -10.87 2.33
N ASP A 32 -1.23 -11.44 3.14
CA ASP A 32 -2.66 -11.58 2.82
C ASP A 32 -3.41 -10.26 3.06
N MET A 33 -3.07 -9.23 2.27
CA MET A 33 -3.67 -7.89 2.38
C MET A 33 -5.17 -7.92 2.05
N ALA A 34 -5.99 -7.27 2.87
CA ALA A 34 -7.43 -7.15 2.70
C ALA A 34 -7.79 -6.34 1.46
N ALA A 35 -7.09 -5.23 1.21
CA ALA A 35 -7.24 -4.41 0.02
C ALA A 35 -6.14 -4.67 -1.02
N CYS A 36 -6.34 -4.09 -2.21
CA CYS A 36 -5.34 -4.00 -3.26
C CYS A 36 -4.80 -2.57 -3.29
N PHE A 37 -3.49 -2.42 -3.46
CA PHE A 37 -2.79 -1.15 -3.42
C PHE A 37 -2.09 -0.89 -4.74
N LEU A 38 -2.31 0.30 -5.30
CA LEU A 38 -1.68 0.77 -6.51
C LEU A 38 -0.99 2.10 -6.22
N TRP A 39 0.25 2.26 -6.68
CA TRP A 39 0.97 3.54 -6.63
C TRP A 39 1.97 3.61 -7.78
N GLU A 40 2.28 4.83 -8.20
CA GLU A 40 3.20 5.07 -9.31
C GLU A 40 4.66 5.06 -8.85
N CYS A 41 5.54 4.81 -9.79
CA CYS A 41 6.96 5.03 -9.62
C CYS A 41 7.24 6.54 -9.56
N ILE A 42 7.97 6.99 -8.53
CA ILE A 42 8.29 8.42 -8.33
C ILE A 42 8.93 9.05 -9.59
N TYR A 43 9.69 8.25 -10.36
CA TYR A 43 10.45 8.72 -11.51
C TYR A 43 9.83 8.37 -12.87
N LEU A 44 8.73 7.62 -12.90
CA LEU A 44 8.10 7.16 -14.14
C LEU A 44 6.58 7.15 -13.99
N PRO A 45 5.81 7.69 -14.96
CA PRO A 45 4.35 7.72 -14.90
C PRO A 45 3.75 6.33 -15.21
N ARG A 46 4.09 5.35 -14.37
CA ARG A 46 3.64 3.96 -14.45
C ARG A 46 3.54 3.38 -13.04
N LEU A 47 2.70 2.37 -12.87
CA LEU A 47 2.55 1.63 -11.63
C LEU A 47 3.84 0.92 -11.23
N GLN A 48 4.01 0.73 -9.94
CA GLN A 48 5.13 -0.03 -9.37
C GLN A 48 4.98 -1.52 -9.64
N ASP A 49 6.10 -2.20 -9.90
CA ASP A 49 6.08 -3.62 -10.28
C ASP A 49 5.54 -4.53 -9.17
N VAL A 50 5.77 -4.12 -7.91
CA VAL A 50 5.40 -4.86 -6.69
C VAL A 50 3.99 -4.54 -6.17
N CYS A 51 3.26 -3.62 -6.82
CA CYS A 51 1.89 -3.26 -6.42
C CYS A 51 0.86 -4.24 -7.02
N ASP A 52 -0.41 -4.11 -6.62
CA ASP A 52 -1.50 -5.02 -7.00
C ASP A 52 -2.07 -4.78 -8.41
N TRP A 53 -1.27 -4.30 -9.36
CA TRP A 53 -1.74 -3.95 -10.72
C TRP A 53 -2.38 -5.15 -11.44
N ARG A 54 -1.97 -6.38 -11.11
CA ARG A 54 -2.53 -7.63 -11.64
C ARG A 54 -4.00 -7.82 -11.31
N GLU A 55 -4.47 -7.25 -10.21
CA GLU A 55 -5.88 -7.32 -9.80
C GLU A 55 -6.78 -6.46 -10.70
N VAL A 56 -6.20 -5.51 -11.45
CA VAL A 56 -6.92 -4.62 -12.38
C VAL A 56 -6.70 -5.04 -13.84
N PHE A 57 -5.46 -5.34 -14.22
CA PHE A 57 -5.09 -5.65 -15.60
C PHE A 57 -4.99 -7.15 -15.91
N GLY A 58 -5.19 -7.99 -14.89
CA GLY A 58 -5.17 -9.43 -14.99
C GLY A 58 -3.77 -10.03 -15.11
N LYS A 59 -3.72 -11.37 -15.13
CA LYS A 59 -2.48 -12.17 -15.13
C LYS A 59 -1.51 -11.86 -16.29
N TYR A 60 -2.05 -11.44 -17.44
CA TYR A 60 -1.29 -11.15 -18.65
C TYR A 60 -1.08 -9.64 -18.89
N GLY A 61 -1.52 -8.79 -17.95
CA GLY A 61 -1.21 -7.38 -17.96
C GLY A 61 0.24 -7.09 -17.56
N ASP A 62 0.57 -5.81 -17.44
CA ASP A 62 1.85 -5.34 -16.89
C ASP A 62 1.68 -4.04 -16.10
N SER A 63 2.77 -3.56 -15.51
CA SER A 63 2.83 -2.35 -14.67
C SER A 63 2.96 -1.05 -15.46
N ARG A 64 2.99 -1.08 -16.81
CA ARG A 64 3.22 0.11 -17.67
C ARG A 64 1.96 0.97 -17.87
N HIS A 65 1.02 0.86 -16.94
CA HIS A 65 -0.19 1.66 -16.85
C HIS A 65 -0.02 2.74 -15.77
N SER A 66 -0.74 3.85 -15.89
CA SER A 66 -0.84 4.87 -14.85
C SER A 66 -1.90 4.53 -13.80
N LEU A 67 -1.95 5.29 -12.71
CA LEU A 67 -3.08 5.24 -11.77
C LEU A 67 -4.41 5.60 -12.44
N ILE A 68 -4.39 6.56 -13.38
CA ILE A 68 -5.58 6.97 -14.14
C ILE A 68 -6.08 5.80 -15.00
N ASP A 69 -5.19 5.07 -15.67
CA ASP A 69 -5.57 3.89 -16.46
C ASP A 69 -6.24 2.83 -15.59
N ALA A 70 -5.74 2.62 -14.37
CA ALA A 70 -6.34 1.69 -13.42
C ALA A 70 -7.73 2.14 -12.97
N LEU A 71 -7.90 3.43 -12.66
CA LEU A 71 -9.20 4.01 -12.30
C LEU A 71 -10.21 3.92 -13.46
N HIS A 72 -9.79 4.20 -14.70
CA HIS A 72 -10.63 4.01 -15.89
C HIS A 72 -11.11 2.56 -16.01
N LYS A 73 -10.20 1.60 -15.82
CA LYS A 73 -10.51 0.17 -15.85
C LYS A 73 -11.50 -0.22 -14.74
N LEU A 74 -11.27 0.22 -13.51
CA LEU A 74 -12.19 -0.02 -12.39
C LEU A 74 -13.57 0.57 -12.63
N ILE A 75 -13.68 1.78 -13.19
CA ILE A 75 -14.98 2.38 -13.54
C ILE A 75 -15.68 1.53 -14.60
N SER A 76 -14.97 1.13 -15.66
CA SER A 76 -15.54 0.30 -16.72
C SER A 76 -16.11 -1.03 -16.22
N GLU A 77 -15.57 -1.56 -15.12
CA GLU A 77 -15.99 -2.86 -14.56
C GLU A 77 -17.08 -2.72 -13.50
N TYR A 78 -17.00 -1.71 -12.63
CA TYR A 78 -17.84 -1.60 -11.44
C TYR A 78 -18.93 -0.52 -11.54
N VAL A 79 -18.95 0.27 -12.61
CA VAL A 79 -19.97 1.31 -12.84
C VAL A 79 -20.72 1.01 -14.14
N LYS A 80 -22.05 0.97 -14.04
CA LYS A 80 -22.89 0.79 -15.24
C LYS A 80 -22.96 2.08 -16.03
N TRP A 81 -22.75 2.00 -17.35
CA TRP A 81 -22.87 3.13 -18.27
C TRP A 81 -24.14 3.96 -18.05
N LYS A 82 -25.30 3.31 -17.89
CA LYS A 82 -26.58 4.01 -17.65
C LYS A 82 -26.57 4.89 -16.40
N ASP A 83 -25.92 4.44 -15.33
CA ASP A 83 -25.84 5.17 -14.07
C ASP A 83 -24.84 6.33 -14.20
N LEU A 84 -23.70 6.09 -14.84
CA LEU A 84 -22.69 7.10 -15.18
C LEU A 84 -23.27 8.21 -16.07
N LEU A 85 -23.99 7.85 -17.12
CA LEU A 85 -24.67 8.79 -18.01
C LEU A 85 -25.63 9.72 -17.24
N ASN A 86 -26.43 9.14 -16.34
CA ASN A 86 -27.34 9.92 -15.51
C ASN A 86 -26.59 10.83 -14.52
N TYR A 87 -25.42 10.41 -14.05
CA TYR A 87 -24.54 11.20 -13.19
C TYR A 87 -24.06 12.47 -13.90
N PHE A 88 -23.57 12.35 -15.14
CA PHE A 88 -23.15 13.50 -15.96
C PHE A 88 -24.31 14.40 -16.40
N LYS A 89 -25.49 13.84 -16.71
CA LYS A 89 -26.71 14.64 -17.01
C LYS A 89 -27.13 15.52 -15.83
N LYS A 90 -26.95 15.03 -14.61
CA LYS A 90 -27.22 15.77 -13.37
C LYS A 90 -26.16 16.83 -13.06
N GLY A 91 -25.03 16.85 -13.77
CA GLY A 91 -23.92 17.78 -13.51
C GLY A 91 -23.30 17.56 -12.14
N LYS A 92 -23.09 16.30 -11.76
CA LYS A 92 -22.52 15.94 -10.45
C LYS A 92 -21.02 16.22 -10.33
N ILE A 93 -20.32 16.30 -11.46
CA ILE A 93 -18.93 16.71 -11.55
C ILE A 93 -18.90 18.10 -12.16
N ASP A 94 -18.22 19.03 -11.50
CA ASP A 94 -18.16 20.42 -11.93
C ASP A 94 -17.41 20.54 -13.27
N GLY A 95 -17.91 21.37 -14.18
CA GLY A 95 -17.33 21.52 -15.53
C GLY A 95 -17.66 20.40 -16.53
N TYR A 96 -18.14 19.22 -16.10
CA TYR A 96 -18.35 18.05 -16.98
C TYR A 96 -19.82 17.75 -17.28
N ARG A 97 -20.73 18.72 -17.15
CA ARG A 97 -22.17 18.47 -17.34
C ARG A 97 -22.53 18.20 -18.80
N LEU A 98 -23.28 17.12 -19.05
CA LEU A 98 -23.89 16.85 -20.35
C LEU A 98 -25.08 17.80 -20.62
N ARG A 99 -25.08 18.46 -21.78
CA ARG A 99 -26.12 19.45 -22.17
C ARG A 99 -26.89 18.98 -23.40
N TYR A 100 -28.20 19.13 -23.41
CA TYR A 100 -29.02 18.82 -24.57
C TYR A 100 -29.34 20.11 -25.33
N ASP A 101 -29.07 20.12 -26.63
CA ASP A 101 -29.47 21.20 -27.52
C ASP A 101 -30.78 20.84 -28.23
N ASN A 102 -31.80 21.70 -28.09
CA ASN A 102 -33.11 21.49 -28.70
C ASN A 102 -33.17 21.82 -30.20
N HIS A 103 -32.26 22.67 -30.69
CA HIS A 103 -32.17 23.04 -32.09
C HIS A 103 -31.55 21.89 -32.89
N ASP A 104 -30.38 21.41 -32.45
CA ASP A 104 -29.64 20.35 -33.12
C ASP A 104 -30.18 18.95 -32.80
N LYS A 105 -30.96 18.84 -31.71
CA LYS A 105 -31.46 17.57 -31.14
C LYS A 105 -30.33 16.61 -30.76
N MET A 106 -29.23 17.17 -30.27
CA MET A 106 -28.01 16.45 -29.91
C MET A 106 -27.64 16.69 -28.44
N TRP A 107 -26.96 15.71 -27.85
CA TRP A 107 -26.27 15.89 -26.57
C TRP A 107 -24.85 16.35 -26.81
N TYR A 108 -24.41 17.32 -26.02
CA TYR A 108 -23.07 17.89 -26.06
C TYR A 108 -22.36 17.66 -24.73
N TYR A 109 -21.16 17.10 -24.83
CA TYR A 109 -20.22 16.93 -23.73
C TYR A 109 -18.97 17.77 -24.04
N LYS A 110 -18.59 18.64 -23.09
CA LYS A 110 -17.43 19.55 -23.19
C LYS A 110 -17.40 20.45 -24.42
N GLU A 111 -18.53 20.67 -25.10
CA GLU A 111 -18.61 21.43 -26.36
C GLU A 111 -17.77 20.82 -27.52
N ILE A 112 -17.16 19.64 -27.32
CA ILE A 112 -16.26 18.98 -28.28
C ILE A 112 -16.89 17.68 -28.79
N PHE A 113 -17.68 17.00 -27.95
CA PHE A 113 -18.27 15.71 -28.28
C PHE A 113 -19.79 15.83 -28.39
N SER A 114 -20.33 15.49 -29.56
CA SER A 114 -21.77 15.51 -29.82
C SER A 114 -22.29 14.11 -30.08
N ILE A 115 -23.41 13.75 -29.47
CA ILE A 115 -23.94 12.38 -29.50
C ILE A 115 -25.45 12.44 -29.76
N SER A 116 -25.93 11.60 -30.68
CA SER A 116 -27.36 11.49 -30.91
C SER A 116 -28.06 10.84 -29.71
N PRO A 117 -29.32 11.21 -29.39
CA PRO A 117 -30.06 10.56 -28.31
C PRO A 117 -30.15 9.05 -28.46
N SER A 118 -30.29 8.51 -29.68
CA SER A 118 -30.33 7.06 -29.92
C SER A 118 -29.01 6.37 -29.58
N ASP A 119 -27.88 6.97 -29.98
CA ASP A 119 -26.57 6.36 -29.77
C ASP A 119 -26.23 6.28 -28.29
N LEU A 120 -26.58 7.32 -27.53
CA LEU A 120 -26.34 7.42 -26.09
C LEU A 120 -26.97 6.27 -25.27
N TYR A 121 -28.06 5.68 -25.77
CA TYR A 121 -28.74 4.54 -25.14
C TYR A 121 -28.40 3.19 -25.79
N THR A 122 -27.66 3.20 -26.89
CA THR A 122 -27.30 2.00 -27.67
C THR A 122 -25.87 1.57 -27.39
N TYR A 123 -24.94 2.52 -27.31
CA TYR A 123 -23.52 2.27 -27.13
C TYR A 123 -23.04 2.68 -25.73
N ASP A 124 -21.95 2.05 -25.31
CA ASP A 124 -21.24 2.38 -24.07
C ASP A 124 -20.15 3.41 -24.38
N TYR A 125 -20.29 4.60 -23.80
CA TYR A 125 -19.33 5.70 -23.94
C TYR A 125 -18.58 5.98 -22.63
N THR A 126 -18.41 4.95 -21.78
CA THR A 126 -17.80 5.11 -20.45
C THR A 126 -16.42 5.76 -20.56
N TYR A 127 -15.55 5.28 -21.46
CA TYR A 127 -14.19 5.79 -21.63
C TYR A 127 -14.17 7.24 -22.11
N GLU A 128 -14.96 7.60 -23.12
CA GLU A 128 -15.04 8.96 -23.66
C GLU A 128 -15.52 9.98 -22.62
N PHE A 129 -16.33 9.56 -21.65
CA PHE A 129 -16.82 10.44 -20.61
C PHE A 129 -15.81 10.63 -19.48
N ILE A 130 -14.94 9.66 -19.22
CA ILE A 130 -13.98 9.71 -18.11
C ILE A 130 -12.56 10.06 -18.53
N GLU A 131 -12.24 10.03 -19.82
CA GLU A 131 -10.87 10.16 -20.38
C GLU A 131 -10.05 11.34 -19.81
N ASP A 132 -10.66 12.54 -19.70
CA ASP A 132 -9.95 13.73 -19.20
C ASP A 132 -10.18 14.01 -17.71
N LEU A 133 -10.79 13.09 -16.95
CA LEU A 133 -11.00 13.27 -15.53
C LEU A 133 -9.73 13.00 -14.72
N GLY A 134 -9.51 13.78 -13.66
CA GLY A 134 -8.43 13.54 -12.72
C GLY A 134 -8.75 12.42 -11.73
N CYS A 135 -7.75 12.00 -10.95
CA CYS A 135 -7.92 10.95 -9.96
C CYS A 135 -9.06 11.25 -8.98
N GLU A 136 -9.16 12.50 -8.51
CA GLU A 136 -10.19 12.93 -7.55
C GLU A 136 -11.60 12.70 -8.09
N GLU A 137 -11.89 13.12 -9.33
CA GLU A 137 -13.19 12.92 -9.96
C GLU A 137 -13.49 11.44 -10.23
N LEU A 138 -12.49 10.68 -10.67
CA LEU A 138 -12.63 9.25 -10.94
C LEU A 138 -12.93 8.45 -9.66
N ILE A 139 -12.25 8.78 -8.55
CA ILE A 139 -12.51 8.18 -7.23
C ILE A 139 -13.88 8.58 -6.71
N GLN A 140 -14.30 9.84 -6.92
CA GLN A 140 -15.64 10.28 -6.58
C GLN A 140 -16.72 9.47 -7.33
N ILE A 141 -16.54 9.23 -8.64
CA ILE A 141 -17.44 8.38 -9.43
C ILE A 141 -17.54 6.96 -8.83
N LEU A 142 -16.40 6.35 -8.50
CA LEU A 142 -16.35 5.01 -7.92
C LEU A 142 -17.00 4.96 -6.54
N SER A 143 -16.80 5.99 -5.71
CA SER A 143 -17.44 6.11 -4.40
C SER A 143 -18.96 6.23 -4.52
N ASP A 144 -19.45 7.07 -5.42
CA ASP A 144 -20.88 7.37 -5.56
C ASP A 144 -21.66 6.26 -6.29
N LEU A 145 -21.06 5.64 -7.31
CA LEU A 145 -21.74 4.70 -8.20
C LEU A 145 -21.28 3.24 -8.05
N GLY A 146 -20.07 3.01 -7.55
CA GLY A 146 -19.49 1.69 -7.35
C GLY A 146 -20.13 0.95 -6.17
N LYS A 147 -21.07 0.05 -6.45
CA LYS A 147 -21.81 -0.68 -5.39
C LYS A 147 -20.96 -1.77 -4.72
N ASP A 148 -20.21 -2.50 -5.53
CA ASP A 148 -19.43 -3.67 -5.10
C ASP A 148 -17.92 -3.40 -5.08
N ILE A 149 -17.54 -2.12 -5.03
CA ILE A 149 -16.16 -1.66 -4.89
C ILE A 149 -16.08 -0.51 -3.88
N PHE A 150 -14.98 -0.48 -3.15
CA PHE A 150 -14.54 0.63 -2.32
C PHE A 150 -13.19 1.09 -2.85
N VAL A 151 -12.99 2.40 -2.97
CA VAL A 151 -11.74 3.01 -3.44
C VAL A 151 -11.45 4.23 -2.57
N LYS A 152 -10.19 4.38 -2.16
CA LYS A 152 -9.71 5.57 -1.45
C LYS A 152 -8.29 5.91 -1.90
N GLU A 153 -7.95 7.19 -1.81
CA GLU A 153 -6.55 7.60 -1.90
C GLU A 153 -5.84 7.24 -0.60
N TRP A 154 -4.54 6.95 -0.72
CA TRP A 154 -3.64 6.84 0.42
C TRP A 154 -2.34 7.54 0.10
N SER A 155 -1.61 7.89 1.15
CA SER A 155 -0.24 8.38 1.01
C SER A 155 0.59 8.02 2.22
N THR A 156 1.89 7.99 2.02
CA THR A 156 2.91 7.85 3.06
C THR A 156 3.97 8.92 2.84
N THR A 157 4.56 9.40 3.94
CA THR A 157 5.62 10.41 3.91
C THR A 157 6.78 9.95 4.77
N GLY A 158 7.98 9.99 4.21
CA GLY A 158 9.22 9.67 4.91
C GLY A 158 9.78 10.81 5.74
N TYR A 159 11.05 10.63 6.09
CA TYR A 159 11.78 11.57 6.95
C TYR A 159 12.24 12.83 6.20
N SER A 160 12.26 12.81 4.86
CA SER A 160 12.53 13.97 4.01
C SER A 160 11.28 14.42 3.25
N GLN A 161 11.15 15.72 2.96
CA GLN A 161 10.00 16.26 2.21
C GLN A 161 9.84 15.68 0.79
N GLU A 162 10.90 15.10 0.24
CA GLU A 162 10.90 14.45 -1.07
C GLU A 162 10.43 12.98 -1.01
N ASP A 163 10.31 12.39 0.18
CA ASP A 163 9.91 10.99 0.40
C ASP A 163 8.38 10.85 0.48
N TYR A 164 7.66 11.45 -0.47
CA TYR A 164 6.20 11.37 -0.53
C TYR A 164 5.75 10.40 -1.61
N VAL A 165 4.96 9.40 -1.22
CA VAL A 165 4.31 8.48 -2.15
C VAL A 165 2.81 8.56 -1.94
N LYS A 166 2.08 8.69 -3.05
CA LYS A 166 0.62 8.62 -3.10
C LYS A 166 0.17 7.48 -3.99
N GLY A 167 -0.99 6.94 -3.69
CA GLY A 167 -1.59 5.87 -4.45
C GLY A 167 -3.09 5.77 -4.21
N ILE A 168 -3.68 4.72 -4.76
CA ILE A 168 -5.05 4.33 -4.47
C ILE A 168 -5.06 2.95 -3.84
N ALA A 169 -6.00 2.75 -2.93
CA ALA A 169 -6.34 1.46 -2.37
C ALA A 169 -7.76 1.15 -2.82
N PHE A 170 -8.00 -0.08 -3.26
CA PHE A 170 -9.33 -0.53 -3.60
C PHE A 170 -9.61 -1.92 -3.05
N CYS A 171 -10.88 -2.19 -2.78
CA CYS A 171 -11.32 -3.52 -2.39
C CYS A 171 -12.69 -3.79 -3.01
N THR A 172 -12.80 -4.92 -3.68
CA THR A 172 -14.07 -5.42 -4.20
C THR A 172 -14.80 -6.14 -3.08
N LYS A 173 -16.13 -6.15 -3.14
CA LYS A 173 -16.94 -6.88 -2.16
C LYS A 173 -16.62 -8.38 -2.15
N GLU A 174 -16.25 -8.92 -3.30
CA GLU A 174 -15.78 -10.31 -3.45
C GLU A 174 -14.46 -10.53 -2.70
N ARG A 175 -13.47 -9.67 -2.91
CA ARG A 175 -12.19 -9.74 -2.20
C ARG A 175 -12.39 -9.64 -0.69
N TYR A 176 -13.17 -8.67 -0.24
CA TYR A 176 -13.51 -8.52 1.18
C TYR A 176 -14.09 -9.81 1.77
N THR A 177 -15.01 -10.44 1.04
CA THR A 177 -15.65 -11.69 1.46
C THR A 177 -14.63 -12.83 1.61
N LYS A 178 -13.65 -12.88 0.70
CA LYS A 178 -12.59 -13.89 0.68
C LYS A 178 -11.53 -13.68 1.76
N MET A 179 -11.09 -12.43 1.96
CA MET A 179 -9.92 -12.11 2.78
C MET A 179 -10.28 -11.73 4.22
N VAL A 180 -11.47 -11.17 4.45
CA VAL A 180 -11.83 -10.56 5.74
C VAL A 180 -13.01 -11.28 6.39
N SER A 181 -14.20 -11.25 5.75
CA SER A 181 -15.42 -11.75 6.39
C SER A 181 -16.56 -11.97 5.42
N ASN A 182 -17.32 -13.05 5.64
CA ASN A 182 -18.58 -13.32 4.93
C ASN A 182 -19.72 -12.34 5.29
N ASN A 183 -19.60 -11.56 6.37
CA ASN A 183 -20.59 -10.54 6.71
C ASN A 183 -20.27 -9.22 6.03
N THR A 184 -21.08 -8.84 5.03
CA THR A 184 -20.89 -7.63 4.23
C THR A 184 -21.86 -6.49 4.53
N SER A 185 -22.49 -6.42 5.72
CA SER A 185 -23.43 -5.32 6.03
C SER A 185 -22.75 -3.95 5.99
N ASP A 186 -21.56 -3.85 6.58
CA ASP A 186 -20.80 -2.60 6.77
C ASP A 186 -19.37 -2.72 6.24
N TRP A 187 -19.18 -3.53 5.20
CA TRP A 187 -17.86 -3.91 4.70
C TRP A 187 -17.02 -2.72 4.25
N LYS A 188 -17.63 -1.68 3.66
CA LYS A 188 -16.93 -0.45 3.23
C LYS A 188 -16.29 0.29 4.41
N THR A 189 -16.97 0.35 5.55
CA THR A 189 -16.43 0.99 6.77
C THR A 189 -15.36 0.13 7.44
N GLN A 190 -15.49 -1.20 7.35
CA GLN A 190 -14.49 -2.13 7.88
C GLN A 190 -13.20 -2.10 7.05
N ILE A 191 -13.32 -2.14 5.72
CA ILE A 191 -12.16 -2.12 4.84
C ILE A 191 -11.43 -0.78 4.86
N ASP A 192 -12.15 0.34 5.03
CA ASP A 192 -11.52 1.66 5.16
C ASP A 192 -10.48 1.70 6.30
N LYS A 193 -10.84 1.13 7.47
CA LYS A 193 -9.94 1.02 8.62
C LYS A 193 -8.78 0.07 8.38
N LEU A 194 -9.04 -1.08 7.77
CA LEU A 194 -7.98 -2.05 7.46
C LEU A 194 -6.95 -1.46 6.50
N ILE A 195 -7.41 -0.69 5.51
CA ILE A 195 -6.52 0.01 4.59
C ILE A 195 -5.58 0.95 5.33
N ASP A 196 -6.04 1.70 6.34
CA ASP A 196 -5.17 2.62 7.09
C ASP A 196 -4.04 1.88 7.83
N ASP A 197 -4.31 0.68 8.35
CA ASP A 197 -3.29 -0.15 8.99
C ASP A 197 -2.34 -0.76 7.97
N GLU A 198 -2.87 -1.25 6.85
CA GLU A 198 -2.09 -1.82 5.74
C GLU A 198 -1.14 -0.80 5.08
N VAL A 199 -1.59 0.45 4.94
CA VAL A 199 -0.76 1.56 4.42
C VAL A 199 0.44 1.83 5.32
N LYS A 200 0.37 1.60 6.64
CA LYS A 200 1.52 1.77 7.53
C LYS A 200 2.64 0.80 7.18
N TYR A 201 2.31 -0.47 6.96
CA TYR A 201 3.29 -1.50 6.60
C TYR A 201 3.90 -1.25 5.22
N ILE A 202 3.06 -0.89 4.24
CA ILE A 202 3.54 -0.48 2.91
C ILE A 202 4.44 0.75 3.03
N GLY A 203 4.06 1.73 3.85
CA GLY A 203 4.84 2.93 4.11
C GLY A 203 6.21 2.63 4.69
N MET A 204 6.28 1.80 5.74
CA MET A 204 7.55 1.37 6.34
C MET A 204 8.45 0.67 5.30
N TRP A 205 7.88 -0.16 4.43
CA TRP A 205 8.63 -0.80 3.35
C TRP A 205 9.17 0.20 2.32
N ILE A 206 8.30 1.06 1.77
CA ILE A 206 8.65 2.05 0.75
C ILE A 206 9.77 2.97 1.25
N LEU A 207 9.75 3.30 2.54
CA LEU A 207 10.70 4.20 3.18
C LEU A 207 11.96 3.51 3.69
N GLY A 208 12.06 2.18 3.55
CA GLY A 208 13.20 1.40 4.04
C GLY A 208 13.29 1.33 5.57
N ASP A 209 12.19 1.51 6.28
CA ASP A 209 12.08 1.48 7.74
C ASP A 209 11.63 0.11 8.28
N VAL A 210 11.91 -0.95 7.51
CA VAL A 210 11.77 -2.33 7.97
C VAL A 210 13.00 -2.67 8.83
N LYS A 211 12.79 -3.44 9.90
CA LYS A 211 13.78 -3.67 10.94
C LYS A 211 14.08 -5.15 11.11
N GLY A 212 15.28 -5.43 11.61
CA GLY A 212 15.65 -6.72 12.16
C GLY A 212 16.42 -6.55 13.45
N TYR A 213 16.58 -7.65 14.19
CA TYR A 213 17.32 -7.65 15.44
C TYR A 213 18.35 -8.77 15.51
N VAL A 214 19.38 -8.51 16.31
CA VAL A 214 20.31 -9.51 16.82
C VAL A 214 20.33 -9.40 18.34
N LEU A 215 19.98 -10.50 19.01
CA LEU A 215 20.06 -10.65 20.46
C LEU A 215 21.37 -11.37 20.79
N GLU A 216 22.19 -10.73 21.61
CA GLU A 216 23.45 -11.27 22.08
C GLU A 216 23.41 -11.49 23.59
N LYS A 217 24.17 -12.47 24.08
CA LYS A 217 24.38 -12.74 25.49
C LYS A 217 25.86 -12.63 25.81
N LYS A 218 26.15 -12.05 26.98
CA LYS A 218 27.49 -11.98 27.52
C LYS A 218 27.93 -13.36 28.01
N VAL A 219 29.04 -13.84 27.47
CA VAL A 219 29.66 -15.13 27.80
C VAL A 219 31.07 -14.89 28.30
N LYS A 220 31.43 -15.59 29.38
CA LYS A 220 32.78 -15.56 29.94
C LYS A 220 33.61 -16.67 29.31
N PHE A 221 34.82 -16.34 28.91
CA PHE A 221 35.79 -17.33 28.42
C PHE A 221 37.13 -17.16 29.13
N VAL A 222 37.94 -18.22 29.10
CA VAL A 222 39.31 -18.21 29.59
C VAL A 222 40.23 -18.49 28.42
N LYS A 223 41.04 -17.50 28.07
CA LYS A 223 42.03 -17.62 27.01
C LYS A 223 43.28 -18.31 27.55
N LYS A 224 43.52 -19.53 27.07
CA LYS A 224 44.68 -20.33 27.44
C LYS A 224 45.85 -20.10 26.49
N TYR A 225 47.00 -19.77 27.04
CA TYR A 225 48.24 -19.61 26.27
C TYR A 225 49.08 -20.89 26.32
N LYS A 226 49.80 -21.18 25.23
CA LYS A 226 50.72 -22.34 25.17
C LYS A 226 52.04 -22.11 25.90
N ASP A 227 52.37 -20.86 26.20
CA ASP A 227 53.57 -20.48 26.91
C ASP A 227 53.32 -20.60 28.43
N GLU A 228 54.00 -21.54 29.08
CA GLU A 228 53.85 -21.81 30.52
C GLU A 228 54.22 -20.61 31.42
N SER A 229 54.92 -19.60 30.87
CA SER A 229 55.27 -18.38 31.59
C SER A 229 54.17 -17.30 31.58
N ARG A 230 53.10 -17.50 30.79
CA ARG A 230 52.01 -16.55 30.64
C ARG A 230 50.75 -17.09 31.32
N GLU A 231 50.17 -16.29 32.22
CA GLU A 231 48.94 -16.64 32.92
C GLU A 231 47.72 -16.66 31.98
N ASP A 232 46.75 -17.52 32.30
CA ASP A 232 45.45 -17.56 31.63
C ASP A 232 44.72 -16.22 31.81
N GLU A 233 44.12 -15.70 30.74
CA GLU A 233 43.40 -14.42 30.77
C GLU A 233 41.88 -14.67 30.74
N GLU A 234 41.16 -14.18 31.76
CA GLU A 234 39.70 -14.16 31.74
C GLU A 234 39.19 -13.03 30.83
N GLY A 235 38.23 -13.34 29.96
CA GLY A 235 37.62 -12.41 29.03
C GLY A 235 36.10 -12.51 29.03
N GLU A 236 35.45 -11.47 28.53
CA GLU A 236 34.02 -11.45 28.24
C GLU A 236 33.82 -11.17 26.76
N GLU A 237 32.96 -11.93 26.09
CA GLU A 237 32.51 -11.68 24.73
C GLU A 237 30.99 -11.72 24.63
N TRP A 238 30.46 -11.17 23.54
CA TRP A 238 29.04 -11.21 23.22
C TRP A 238 28.82 -12.29 22.17
N GLU A 239 28.03 -13.31 22.50
CA GLU A 239 27.62 -14.35 21.56
C GLU A 239 26.18 -14.11 21.11
N GLU A 240 25.92 -14.18 19.80
CA GLU A 240 24.57 -14.16 19.25
C GLU A 240 23.78 -15.38 19.74
N VAL A 241 22.57 -15.14 20.27
CA VAL A 241 21.67 -16.19 20.77
C VAL A 241 20.35 -16.25 20.00
N ASP A 242 19.94 -15.16 19.34
CA ASP A 242 18.79 -15.14 18.44
C ASP A 242 18.91 -13.97 17.46
N SER A 243 18.32 -14.10 16.28
CA SER A 243 18.18 -13.02 15.31
C SER A 243 16.97 -13.24 14.42
N CYS A 244 16.31 -12.15 14.03
CA CYS A 244 15.18 -12.20 13.10
C CYS A 244 15.05 -10.87 12.35
N TRP A 245 14.48 -10.94 11.16
CA TRP A 245 14.36 -9.86 10.18
C TRP A 245 12.87 -9.65 9.80
N ASP A 246 12.56 -8.73 8.89
CA ASP A 246 11.21 -8.42 8.41
C ASP A 246 10.20 -7.88 9.46
N TYR A 247 10.63 -6.99 10.36
CA TYR A 247 9.74 -6.30 11.30
C TYR A 247 9.26 -4.92 10.79
N TYR A 248 7.95 -4.78 10.58
CA TYR A 248 7.28 -3.56 10.13
C TYR A 248 6.61 -2.87 11.32
N MET A 249 7.43 -2.36 12.23
CA MET A 249 6.98 -1.67 13.44
C MET A 249 8.03 -0.68 13.92
N GLU A 250 7.68 0.14 14.90
CA GLU A 250 8.60 1.10 15.49
C GLU A 250 9.71 0.40 16.30
N THR A 251 10.87 1.05 16.39
CA THR A 251 12.05 0.48 17.07
C THR A 251 11.76 0.12 18.53
N ASP A 252 11.07 0.99 19.25
CA ASP A 252 10.75 0.77 20.66
C ASP A 252 9.76 -0.38 20.85
N GLU A 253 8.76 -0.49 19.97
CA GLU A 253 7.78 -1.59 19.99
C GLU A 253 8.48 -2.94 19.73
N LEU A 254 9.43 -2.99 18.78
CA LEU A 254 10.23 -4.18 18.50
C LEU A 254 11.08 -4.58 19.72
N ILE A 255 11.72 -3.62 20.39
CA ILE A 255 12.49 -3.88 21.61
C ILE A 255 11.59 -4.48 22.70
N GLU A 256 10.40 -3.92 22.91
CA GLU A 256 9.43 -4.44 23.88
C GLU A 256 9.00 -5.88 23.54
N GLU A 257 8.74 -6.17 22.26
CA GLU A 257 8.39 -7.51 21.80
C GLU A 257 9.54 -8.51 22.06
N ILE A 258 10.79 -8.14 21.76
CA ILE A 258 11.97 -8.97 22.02
C ILE A 258 12.12 -9.23 23.52
N MET A 259 12.02 -8.18 24.35
CA MET A 259 12.11 -8.33 25.82
C MET A 259 11.04 -9.29 26.34
N LYS A 260 9.81 -9.18 25.83
CA LYS A 260 8.69 -10.06 26.19
C LYS A 260 8.91 -11.50 25.73
N LYS A 261 9.32 -11.70 24.46
CA LYS A 261 9.58 -13.03 23.87
C LYS A 261 10.67 -13.78 24.63
N HIS A 262 11.73 -13.08 25.04
CA HIS A 262 12.89 -13.67 25.73
C HIS A 262 12.83 -13.58 27.26
N ASN A 263 11.72 -13.09 27.82
CA ASN A 263 11.53 -12.89 29.27
C ASN A 263 12.65 -12.06 29.93
N LEU A 264 13.13 -11.04 29.22
CA LEU A 264 14.13 -10.10 29.73
C LEU A 264 13.41 -9.09 30.65
N LYS A 265 14.01 -8.81 31.80
CA LYS A 265 13.52 -7.81 32.76
C LYS A 265 14.51 -6.66 32.82
N GLU A 266 13.99 -5.44 32.81
CA GLU A 266 14.78 -4.23 33.06
C GLU A 266 15.46 -4.25 34.44
#